data_AF-A0A942RQU3-F1
#
_entry.id   AF-A0A942RQU3-F1
#
_cell.length_a   1.000
_cell.length_b   1.000
_cell.length_c   1.000
_cell.angle_alpha   90.00
_cell.angle_beta   90.00
_cell.angle_gamma   90.00
#
_symmetry.space_group_name_H-M   'P 1'
#
loop_
_entity.id
_entity.type
_entity.pdbx_description
1 polymer ?
#
loop_
_entity_poly.entity_id
_entity_poly.type
_entity_poly.pdbx_seq_one_letter_code
_entity_poly.pdbx_strand_id
1 'polypeptide(L)'
;MVKLKNIRHNYQIFLVIITLTFGLVACKTQNHLTTIHGKRIPVDDSLSEDLAISAFIQPYKNKLDAEMNEVLCDNLTTLDKSKLINPYQSEMGNWMSDVVFDTAKLWLQKKHQLTLDACLLNHGGIRAILPAGKVQTKNAFEIMPFENSLVVVALKGTQVKHMVEMIYSEKKPHPLSGVKAIKNGDYIEISINNEVLNPNKIYYIATSDYTANGGDNMTFFLKNEGTFDLEYKLRNILIDYFKKANTISFSKEVRLQ
;
A
#
# COMPACT_ATOMS: atom_id res chain seq x y z
N MET A 1 -55.36 -8.94 84.01
CA MET A 1 -54.94 -8.35 82.71
C MET A 1 -53.47 -7.94 82.80
N VAL A 2 -52.54 -8.78 82.30
CA VAL A 2 -51.12 -8.42 82.23
C VAL A 2 -50.93 -7.43 81.09
N LYS A 3 -50.29 -6.28 81.36
CA LYS A 3 -50.05 -5.20 80.40
C LYS A 3 -49.13 -5.69 79.26
N LEU A 4 -49.72 -6.23 78.20
CA LEU A 4 -49.05 -6.68 76.96
C LEU A 4 -48.44 -5.52 76.13
N LYS A 5 -48.62 -4.25 76.54
CA LYS A 5 -48.22 -3.07 75.76
C LYS A 5 -46.70 -2.91 75.60
N ASN A 6 -45.90 -3.33 76.59
CA ASN A 6 -44.43 -3.22 76.54
C ASN A 6 -43.77 -4.28 75.65
N ILE A 7 -44.39 -5.45 75.46
CA ILE A 7 -43.82 -6.53 74.62
C ILE A 7 -43.84 -6.12 73.15
N ARG A 8 -44.93 -5.47 72.69
CA ARG A 8 -45.06 -4.99 71.31
C ARG A 8 -44.08 -3.86 70.97
N HIS A 9 -43.78 -3.00 71.95
CA HIS A 9 -42.78 -1.93 71.80
C HIS A 9 -41.34 -2.49 71.72
N ASN A 10 -41.00 -3.45 72.59
CA ASN A 10 -39.68 -4.10 72.55
C ASN A 10 -39.48 -4.94 71.27
N TYR A 11 -40.54 -5.56 70.73
CA TYR A 11 -40.47 -6.29 69.45
C TYR A 11 -40.31 -5.35 68.26
N GLN A 12 -40.94 -4.17 68.29
CA GLN A 12 -40.73 -3.13 67.28
C GLN A 12 -39.30 -2.57 67.33
N ILE A 13 -38.76 -2.31 68.53
CA ILE A 13 -37.36 -1.89 68.69
C ILE A 13 -36.40 -2.99 68.20
N PHE A 14 -36.67 -4.25 68.54
CA PHE A 14 -35.84 -5.38 68.09
C PHE A 14 -35.88 -5.57 66.57
N LEU A 15 -37.06 -5.47 65.95
CA LEU A 15 -37.19 -5.54 64.48
C LEU A 15 -36.49 -4.36 63.80
N VAL A 16 -36.55 -3.15 64.37
CA VAL A 16 -35.82 -1.98 63.88
C VAL A 16 -34.31 -2.21 64.00
N ILE A 17 -33.83 -2.73 65.13
CA ILE A 17 -32.40 -3.04 65.31
C ILE A 17 -31.94 -4.14 64.33
N ILE A 18 -32.74 -5.18 64.11
CA ILE A 18 -32.45 -6.24 63.13
C ILE A 18 -32.44 -5.70 61.70
N THR A 19 -33.42 -4.88 61.31
CA THR A 19 -33.43 -4.30 59.95
C THR A 19 -32.29 -3.30 59.76
N LEU A 20 -31.93 -2.52 60.78
CA LEU A 20 -30.78 -1.62 60.74
C LEU A 20 -29.47 -2.40 60.62
N THR A 21 -29.31 -3.49 61.38
CA THR A 21 -28.10 -4.33 61.33
C THR A 21 -27.97 -5.10 60.01
N PHE A 22 -29.03 -5.67 59.46
CA PHE A 22 -28.98 -6.29 58.14
C PHE A 22 -28.74 -5.28 57.00
N GLY A 23 -29.27 -4.05 57.12
CA GLY A 23 -29.01 -2.97 56.16
C GLY A 23 -27.55 -2.54 56.09
N LEU A 24 -26.84 -2.58 57.23
CA LEU A 24 -25.41 -2.23 57.29
C LEU A 24 -24.47 -3.31 56.73
N VAL A 25 -24.90 -4.57 56.64
CA VAL A 25 -24.08 -5.70 56.17
C VAL A 25 -24.30 -6.00 54.67
N ALA A 26 -25.32 -5.42 54.04
CA ALA A 26 -25.67 -5.69 52.63
C ALA A 26 -24.79 -4.97 51.59
N CYS A 27 -23.83 -4.14 52.02
CA CYS A 27 -22.92 -3.43 51.13
C CYS A 27 -21.86 -4.39 50.58
N LYS A 28 -22.16 -5.07 49.45
CA LYS A 28 -21.15 -5.80 48.68
C LYS A 28 -20.27 -4.79 47.93
N THR A 29 -18.96 -4.85 48.15
CA THR A 29 -17.98 -4.12 47.34
C THR A 29 -18.04 -4.61 45.89
N GLN A 30 -18.58 -3.78 44.99
CA GLN A 30 -18.43 -4.01 43.54
C GLN A 30 -17.06 -3.49 43.12
N ASN A 31 -16.17 -4.41 42.76
CA ASN A 31 -14.89 -4.05 42.16
C ASN A 31 -15.16 -3.58 40.74
N HIS A 32 -15.06 -2.27 40.52
CA HIS A 32 -15.06 -1.69 39.18
C HIS A 32 -13.62 -1.53 38.72
N LEU A 33 -13.33 -1.97 37.50
CA LEU A 33 -12.05 -1.67 36.85
C LEU A 33 -11.91 -0.16 36.73
N THR A 34 -10.97 0.44 37.45
CA THR A 34 -10.75 1.89 37.46
C THR A 34 -9.74 2.32 36.42
N THR A 35 -8.68 1.53 36.20
CA THR A 35 -7.61 1.83 35.24
C THR A 35 -7.01 0.56 34.66
N ILE A 36 -6.59 0.63 33.39
CA ILE A 36 -5.73 -0.38 32.75
C ILE A 36 -4.37 0.27 32.54
N HIS A 37 -3.31 -0.35 33.06
CA HIS A 37 -1.93 0.05 32.81
C HIS A 37 -1.32 -0.87 31.75
N GLY A 38 -0.92 -0.29 30.62
CA GLY A 38 -0.15 -0.96 29.58
C GLY A 38 1.22 -0.31 29.42
N LYS A 39 2.26 -1.12 29.20
CA LYS A 39 3.60 -0.65 28.83
C LYS A 39 4.05 -1.37 27.58
N ARG A 40 4.57 -0.63 26.60
CA ARG A 40 5.26 -1.23 25.44
C ARG A 40 6.59 -1.79 25.92
N ILE A 41 6.79 -3.09 25.74
CA ILE A 41 8.11 -3.70 25.88
C ILE A 41 8.80 -3.50 24.53
N PRO A 42 9.85 -2.65 24.44
CA PRO A 42 10.58 -2.48 23.20
C PRO A 42 11.34 -3.75 22.86
N VAL A 43 11.38 -4.09 21.58
CA VAL A 43 12.30 -5.09 21.03
C VAL A 43 13.40 -4.30 20.33
N ASP A 44 14.54 -4.16 21.00
CA ASP A 44 15.69 -3.36 20.56
C ASP A 44 17.02 -4.06 20.89
N ASP A 45 18.13 -3.43 20.54
CA ASP A 45 19.49 -3.99 20.66
C ASP A 45 19.95 -4.21 22.11
N SER A 46 19.17 -3.81 23.12
CA SER A 46 19.47 -4.09 24.53
C SER A 46 19.12 -5.53 24.94
N LEU A 47 18.31 -6.23 24.14
CA LEU A 47 17.94 -7.62 24.36
C LEU A 47 19.00 -8.56 23.78
N SER A 48 19.39 -9.58 24.55
CA SER A 48 20.24 -10.66 24.04
C SER A 48 19.45 -11.60 23.12
N GLU A 49 20.05 -12.01 22.01
CA GLU A 49 19.48 -13.05 21.15
C GLU A 49 19.34 -14.39 21.87
N ASP A 50 18.28 -15.15 21.53
CA ASP A 50 18.15 -16.54 21.92
C ASP A 50 18.98 -17.42 20.97
N LEU A 51 20.06 -18.00 21.49
CA LEU A 51 20.99 -18.79 20.67
C LEU A 51 20.35 -20.03 20.03
N ALA A 52 19.33 -20.62 20.65
CA ALA A 52 18.64 -21.78 20.08
C ALA A 52 17.77 -21.36 18.88
N ILE A 53 17.08 -20.21 18.99
CA ILE A 53 16.31 -19.63 17.89
C ILE A 53 17.25 -19.18 16.77
N SER A 54 18.34 -18.46 17.09
CA SER A 54 19.33 -18.01 16.10
C SER A 54 19.91 -19.20 15.33
N ALA A 55 20.31 -20.27 16.04
CA ALA A 55 20.81 -21.50 15.41
C ALA A 55 19.75 -22.17 14.52
N PHE A 56 18.48 -22.18 14.94
CA PHE A 56 17.38 -22.75 14.17
C PHE A 56 17.13 -21.99 12.84
N ILE A 57 17.18 -20.65 12.85
CA ILE A 57 16.91 -19.84 11.66
C ILE A 57 18.13 -19.66 10.74
N GLN A 58 19.35 -19.88 11.26
CA GLN A 58 20.60 -19.64 10.53
C GLN A 58 20.67 -20.27 9.13
N PRO A 59 20.32 -21.55 8.90
CA PRO A 59 20.40 -22.13 7.55
C PRO A 59 19.44 -21.46 6.56
N TYR A 60 18.25 -21.05 7.01
CA TYR A 60 17.29 -20.33 6.17
C TYR A 60 17.79 -18.92 5.84
N LYS A 61 18.36 -18.24 6.84
CA LYS A 61 18.99 -16.93 6.66
C LYS A 61 20.13 -17.00 5.63
N ASN A 62 21.03 -17.98 5.75
CA ASN A 62 22.14 -18.13 4.81
C ASN A 62 21.65 -18.33 3.37
N LYS A 63 20.62 -19.16 3.16
CA LYS A 63 20.03 -19.36 1.83
C LYS A 63 19.38 -18.09 1.31
N LEU A 64 18.57 -17.42 2.13
CA LEU A 64 17.91 -16.18 1.75
C LEU A 64 18.93 -15.10 1.42
N ASP A 65 19.97 -14.94 2.24
CA ASP A 65 21.04 -13.96 2.03
C ASP A 65 21.79 -14.23 0.72
N ALA A 66 22.01 -15.50 0.35
CA ALA A 66 22.63 -15.84 -0.93
C ALA A 66 21.76 -15.40 -2.13
N GLU A 67 20.45 -15.67 -2.09
CA GLU A 67 19.51 -15.28 -3.16
C GLU A 67 19.29 -13.76 -3.22
N MET A 68 19.14 -13.12 -2.06
CA MET A 68 18.85 -11.69 -1.93
C MET A 68 20.04 -10.82 -2.31
N ASN A 69 21.27 -11.29 -2.09
CA ASN A 69 22.50 -10.55 -2.42
C ASN A 69 23.08 -10.90 -3.80
N GLU A 70 22.40 -11.70 -4.62
CA GLU A 70 22.78 -11.90 -6.03
C GLU A 70 22.80 -10.55 -6.75
N VAL A 71 23.94 -10.20 -7.35
CA VAL A 71 24.10 -8.98 -8.15
C VAL A 71 23.53 -9.23 -9.55
N LEU A 72 22.54 -8.43 -9.94
CA LEU A 72 21.80 -8.59 -11.19
C LEU A 72 22.27 -7.62 -12.28
N CYS A 73 22.57 -6.36 -11.91
CA CYS A 73 23.06 -5.35 -12.85
C CYS A 73 23.76 -4.19 -12.15
N ASP A 74 24.19 -3.21 -12.94
CA ASP A 74 24.76 -1.95 -12.48
C ASP A 74 23.76 -0.79 -12.64
N ASN A 75 23.71 0.09 -11.65
CA ASN A 75 22.99 1.35 -11.71
C ASN A 75 23.96 2.53 -11.64
N LEU A 76 23.98 3.40 -12.66
CA LEU A 76 24.94 4.51 -12.71
C LEU A 76 24.59 5.65 -11.75
N THR A 77 23.30 5.83 -11.44
CA THR A 77 22.81 6.97 -10.68
C THR A 77 21.68 6.56 -9.74
N THR A 78 21.68 7.08 -8.51
CA THR A 78 20.60 6.79 -7.55
C THR A 78 19.25 7.29 -8.08
N LEU A 79 18.28 6.38 -8.22
CA LEU A 79 16.88 6.70 -8.46
C LEU A 79 16.15 6.85 -7.13
N ASP A 80 15.46 7.97 -6.98
CA ASP A 80 14.69 8.29 -5.79
C ASP A 80 13.36 8.92 -6.22
N LYS A 81 12.26 8.46 -5.63
CA LYS A 81 10.92 9.01 -5.88
C LYS A 81 10.76 10.45 -5.40
N SER A 82 11.66 10.93 -4.54
CA SER A 82 11.74 12.33 -4.09
C SER A 82 12.44 13.25 -5.11
N LYS A 83 13.20 12.68 -6.06
CA LYS A 83 13.80 13.45 -7.16
C LYS A 83 12.76 13.72 -8.23
N LEU A 84 12.06 14.84 -8.04
CA LEU A 84 10.99 15.29 -8.91
C LEU A 84 11.52 15.83 -10.23
N ILE A 85 10.85 15.49 -11.32
CA ILE A 85 10.97 16.20 -12.60
C ILE A 85 10.06 17.44 -12.55
N ASN A 86 8.86 17.26 -11.99
CA ASN A 86 7.89 18.31 -11.68
C ASN A 86 6.94 17.77 -10.57
N PRO A 87 5.91 18.52 -10.12
CA PRO A 87 5.01 18.05 -9.06
C PRO A 87 4.28 16.72 -9.35
N TYR A 88 4.21 16.30 -10.61
CA TYR A 88 3.44 15.14 -11.06
C TYR A 88 4.32 13.94 -11.45
N GLN A 89 5.64 14.10 -11.47
CA GLN A 89 6.57 13.07 -11.96
C GLN A 89 7.88 13.04 -11.17
N SER A 90 8.45 11.84 -11.03
CA SER A 90 9.79 11.63 -10.49
C SER A 90 10.59 10.75 -11.45
N GLU A 91 11.92 10.82 -11.37
CA GLU A 91 12.82 9.97 -12.16
C GLU A 91 12.55 8.47 -11.91
N MET A 92 12.41 8.10 -10.63
CA MET A 92 12.06 6.74 -10.20
C MET A 92 10.68 6.32 -10.71
N GLY A 93 9.68 7.22 -10.69
CA GLY A 93 8.34 6.93 -11.17
C GLY A 93 8.29 6.72 -12.68
N ASN A 94 9.01 7.53 -13.45
CA ASN A 94 9.12 7.32 -14.90
C ASN A 94 9.74 5.95 -15.20
N TRP A 95 10.90 5.65 -14.59
CA TRP A 95 11.57 4.36 -14.75
C TRP A 95 10.64 3.18 -14.43
N MET A 96 10.03 3.19 -13.25
CA MET A 96 9.23 2.07 -12.78
C MET A 96 7.98 1.83 -13.66
N SER A 97 7.31 2.90 -14.06
CA SER A 97 6.14 2.79 -14.93
C SER A 97 6.50 2.29 -16.33
N ASP A 98 7.66 2.66 -16.87
CA ASP A 98 8.15 2.18 -18.17
C ASP A 98 8.48 0.69 -18.14
N VAL A 99 9.20 0.24 -17.11
CA VAL A 99 9.54 -1.17 -16.91
C VAL A 99 8.28 -2.05 -16.84
N VAL A 100 7.26 -1.58 -16.10
CA VAL A 100 5.98 -2.28 -15.99
C VAL A 100 5.19 -2.20 -17.29
N PHE A 101 5.17 -1.04 -17.97
CA PHE A 101 4.49 -0.85 -19.24
C PHE A 101 5.03 -1.82 -20.31
N ASP A 102 6.34 -1.91 -20.48
CA ASP A 102 6.96 -2.77 -21.50
C ASP A 102 6.63 -4.25 -21.27
N THR A 103 6.68 -4.68 -20.00
CA THR A 103 6.34 -6.07 -19.63
C THR A 103 4.84 -6.35 -19.84
N ALA A 104 3.98 -5.46 -19.34
CA ALA A 104 2.54 -5.58 -19.48
C ALA A 104 2.11 -5.59 -20.96
N LYS A 105 2.71 -4.73 -21.79
CA LYS A 105 2.45 -4.66 -23.24
C LYS A 105 2.75 -5.99 -23.92
N LEU A 106 3.91 -6.58 -23.65
CA LEU A 106 4.29 -7.87 -24.24
C LEU A 106 3.31 -8.98 -23.82
N TRP A 107 2.94 -9.03 -22.54
CA TRP A 107 2.17 -10.13 -21.99
C TRP A 107 0.69 -10.03 -22.29
N LEU A 108 0.13 -8.82 -22.26
CA LEU A 108 -1.24 -8.55 -22.68
C LEU A 108 -1.42 -8.94 -24.15
N GLN A 109 -0.48 -8.56 -25.02
CA GLN A 109 -0.52 -8.96 -26.43
C GLN A 109 -0.44 -10.49 -26.58
N LYS A 110 0.47 -11.14 -25.85
CA LYS A 110 0.66 -12.60 -25.94
C LYS A 110 -0.54 -13.40 -25.41
N LYS A 111 -1.12 -12.99 -24.27
CA LYS A 111 -2.19 -13.73 -23.58
C LYS A 111 -3.58 -13.39 -24.13
N HIS A 112 -3.80 -12.14 -24.55
CA HIS A 112 -5.14 -11.63 -24.87
C HIS A 112 -5.26 -10.99 -26.26
N GLN A 113 -4.17 -10.85 -27.02
CA GLN A 113 -4.14 -10.19 -28.34
C GLN A 113 -4.63 -8.72 -28.27
N LEU A 114 -4.36 -8.06 -27.14
CA LEU A 114 -4.71 -6.67 -26.89
C LEU A 114 -3.45 -5.80 -26.77
N THR A 115 -3.55 -4.57 -27.26
CA THR A 115 -2.49 -3.57 -27.17
C THR A 115 -2.64 -2.76 -25.89
N LEU A 116 -1.55 -2.63 -25.13
CA LEU A 116 -1.52 -1.76 -23.94
C LEU A 116 -1.36 -0.29 -24.35
N ASP A 117 -2.11 0.59 -23.70
CA ASP A 117 -2.14 2.02 -24.00
C ASP A 117 -1.34 2.85 -23.00
N ALA A 118 -1.40 2.51 -21.70
CA ALA A 118 -0.67 3.22 -20.66
C ALA A 118 -0.41 2.35 -19.42
N CYS A 119 0.37 2.90 -18.49
CA CYS A 119 0.63 2.32 -17.17
C CYS A 119 0.50 3.42 -16.11
N LEU A 120 -0.24 3.15 -15.03
CA LEU A 120 -0.29 4.00 -13.86
C LEU A 120 -0.07 3.15 -12.60
N LEU A 121 0.88 3.52 -11.76
CA LEU A 121 1.07 2.93 -10.44
C LEU A 121 0.88 4.00 -9.36
N ASN A 122 0.72 3.57 -8.11
CA ASN A 122 0.65 4.52 -7.00
C ASN A 122 2.02 4.88 -6.44
N HIS A 123 2.26 6.17 -6.18
CA HIS A 123 3.51 6.64 -5.57
C HIS A 123 3.78 6.00 -4.19
N GLY A 124 2.73 5.66 -3.44
CA GLY A 124 2.83 4.96 -2.15
C GLY A 124 3.42 3.54 -2.27
N GLY A 125 3.35 2.93 -3.45
CA GLY A 125 3.89 1.62 -3.76
C GLY A 125 5.41 1.57 -3.83
N ILE A 126 6.09 2.70 -4.06
CA ILE A 126 7.55 2.79 -4.04
C ILE A 126 8.02 2.98 -2.60
N ARG A 127 8.79 2.03 -2.06
CA ARG A 127 9.12 1.97 -0.63
C ARG A 127 10.59 2.26 -0.32
N ALA A 128 11.47 2.16 -1.30
CA ALA A 128 12.88 2.46 -1.16
C ALA A 128 13.42 3.21 -2.39
N ILE A 129 14.58 3.84 -2.22
CA ILE A 129 15.40 4.34 -3.32
C ILE A 129 16.14 3.17 -3.98
N LEU A 130 16.57 3.35 -5.23
CA LEU A 130 17.52 2.44 -5.88
C LEU A 130 18.89 3.15 -5.94
N PRO A 131 19.85 2.81 -5.06
CA PRO A 131 21.15 3.47 -5.04
C PRO A 131 21.96 3.21 -6.31
N ALA A 132 22.92 4.10 -6.61
CA ALA A 132 23.96 3.83 -7.60
C ALA A 132 24.86 2.67 -7.13
N GLY A 133 25.44 1.94 -8.08
CA GLY A 133 26.30 0.79 -7.84
C GLY A 133 25.63 -0.53 -8.20
N LYS A 134 25.99 -1.60 -7.49
CA LYS A 134 25.47 -2.95 -7.72
C LYS A 134 24.00 -3.03 -7.32
N VAL A 135 23.17 -3.48 -8.24
CA VAL A 135 21.76 -3.77 -8.00
C VAL A 135 21.62 -5.26 -7.72
N GLN A 136 20.97 -5.58 -6.61
CA GLN A 136 20.77 -6.93 -6.13
C GLN A 136 19.28 -7.29 -6.08
N THR A 137 18.97 -8.58 -5.98
CA THR A 137 17.60 -9.08 -5.83
C THR A 137 16.85 -8.36 -4.70
N LYS A 138 17.50 -8.15 -3.54
CA LYS A 138 16.89 -7.44 -2.40
C LYS A 138 16.41 -6.03 -2.73
N ASN A 139 17.05 -5.33 -3.67
CA ASN A 139 16.64 -3.98 -4.01
C ASN A 139 15.22 -3.96 -4.62
N ALA A 140 14.85 -4.99 -5.39
CA ALA A 140 13.47 -5.12 -5.87
C ALA A 140 12.48 -5.33 -4.70
N PHE A 141 12.85 -6.14 -3.71
CA PHE A 141 12.05 -6.36 -2.50
C PHE A 141 11.92 -5.09 -1.65
N GLU A 142 12.98 -4.30 -1.53
CA GLU A 142 12.97 -3.03 -0.80
C GLU A 142 12.12 -1.97 -1.52
N ILE A 143 12.22 -1.89 -2.86
CA ILE A 143 11.46 -0.93 -3.66
C ILE A 143 9.96 -1.26 -3.65
N MET A 144 9.62 -2.54 -3.81
CA MET A 144 8.24 -3.01 -3.96
C MET A 144 7.98 -4.26 -3.11
N PRO A 145 7.88 -4.10 -1.78
CA PRO A 145 7.77 -5.21 -0.83
C PRO A 145 6.39 -5.88 -0.84
N PHE A 146 5.39 -5.27 -1.48
CA PHE A 146 4.04 -5.80 -1.51
C PHE A 146 3.90 -6.90 -2.56
N GLU A 147 3.03 -7.88 -2.27
CA GLU A 147 2.66 -8.97 -3.18
C GLU A 147 1.63 -8.54 -4.25
N ASN A 148 1.70 -7.30 -4.71
CA ASN A 148 0.77 -6.76 -5.69
C ASN A 148 0.97 -7.45 -7.06
N SER A 149 -0.12 -7.94 -7.63
CA SER A 149 -0.17 -8.47 -9.00
C SER A 149 -0.27 -7.35 -10.04
N LEU A 150 0.30 -7.59 -11.23
CA LEU A 150 0.12 -6.77 -12.42
C LEU A 150 -1.26 -7.05 -13.02
N VAL A 151 -2.06 -6.00 -13.12
CA VAL A 151 -3.41 -6.04 -13.67
C VAL A 151 -3.51 -5.02 -14.81
N VAL A 152 -4.27 -5.34 -15.85
CA VAL A 152 -4.65 -4.38 -16.89
C VAL A 152 -6.14 -4.11 -16.80
N VAL A 153 -6.53 -2.84 -16.77
CA VAL A 153 -7.92 -2.40 -16.67
C VAL A 153 -8.32 -1.71 -17.97
N ALA A 154 -9.44 -2.12 -18.56
CA ALA A 154 -10.02 -1.52 -19.76
C ALA A 154 -10.89 -0.33 -19.35
N LEU A 155 -10.47 0.89 -19.68
CA LEU A 155 -11.15 2.13 -19.33
C LEU A 155 -11.68 2.86 -20.56
N LYS A 156 -12.89 3.41 -20.49
CA LYS A 156 -13.31 4.43 -21.47
C LYS A 156 -12.46 5.69 -21.31
N GLY A 157 -12.29 6.44 -22.40
CA GLY A 157 -11.55 7.70 -22.39
C GLY A 157 -12.03 8.69 -21.33
N THR A 158 -13.32 8.68 -20.98
CA THR A 158 -13.84 9.48 -19.85
C THR A 158 -13.19 9.15 -18.51
N GLN A 159 -12.88 7.88 -18.22
CA GLN A 159 -12.21 7.46 -17.00
C GLN A 159 -10.70 7.75 -17.05
N VAL A 160 -10.09 7.64 -18.23
CA VAL A 160 -8.71 8.09 -18.45
C VAL A 160 -8.57 9.59 -18.18
N LYS A 161 -9.58 10.38 -18.57
CA LYS A 161 -9.62 11.82 -18.22
C LYS A 161 -9.66 12.03 -16.71
N HIS A 162 -10.54 11.33 -15.99
CA HIS A 162 -10.61 11.41 -14.52
C HIS A 162 -9.30 10.98 -13.84
N MET A 163 -8.64 9.96 -14.39
CA MET A 163 -7.31 9.52 -13.93
C MET A 163 -6.28 10.65 -14.01
N VAL A 164 -6.21 11.36 -15.13
CA VAL A 164 -5.29 12.49 -15.32
C VAL A 164 -5.67 13.68 -14.44
N GLU A 165 -6.97 14.00 -14.33
CA GLU A 165 -7.47 15.06 -13.44
C GLU A 165 -7.08 14.82 -11.97
N MET A 166 -7.17 13.57 -11.51
CA MET A 166 -6.73 13.19 -10.16
C MET A 166 -5.24 13.51 -9.97
N ILE A 167 -4.37 13.11 -10.90
CA ILE A 167 -2.93 13.35 -10.78
C ILE A 167 -2.62 14.85 -10.68
N TYR A 168 -3.29 15.67 -11.52
CA TYR A 168 -3.16 17.13 -11.45
C TYR A 168 -3.68 17.72 -10.14
N SER A 169 -4.76 17.16 -9.59
CA SER A 169 -5.36 17.60 -8.34
C SER A 169 -4.47 17.27 -7.13
N GLU A 170 -3.94 16.04 -7.07
CA GLU A 170 -3.12 15.58 -5.95
C GLU A 170 -1.72 16.20 -5.91
N LYS A 171 -1.17 16.63 -7.07
CA LYS A 171 0.22 17.10 -7.20
C LYS A 171 1.21 16.10 -6.59
N LYS A 172 0.95 14.82 -6.84
CA LYS A 172 1.70 13.70 -6.31
C LYS A 172 2.31 12.92 -7.47
N PRO A 173 3.61 12.58 -7.43
CA PRO A 173 4.31 12.00 -8.57
C PRO A 173 4.05 10.49 -8.69
N HIS A 174 2.84 10.15 -9.10
CA HIS A 174 2.41 8.80 -9.43
C HIS A 174 3.17 8.30 -10.68
N PRO A 175 3.80 7.10 -10.64
CA PRO A 175 4.44 6.52 -11.82
C PRO A 175 3.45 6.38 -12.98
N LEU A 176 3.71 7.04 -14.11
CA LEU A 176 2.82 7.10 -15.27
C LEU A 176 3.60 6.93 -16.56
N SER A 177 3.22 6.00 -17.43
CA SER A 177 3.77 5.81 -18.78
C SER A 177 2.67 5.71 -19.84
N GLY A 178 2.97 6.06 -21.10
CA GLY A 178 2.04 5.99 -22.23
C GLY A 178 1.03 7.14 -22.37
N VAL A 179 0.88 7.99 -21.34
CA VAL A 179 0.01 9.19 -21.37
C VAL A 179 0.85 10.46 -21.37
N LYS A 180 0.44 11.44 -22.19
CA LYS A 180 0.91 12.82 -22.09
C LYS A 180 -0.28 13.75 -21.82
N ALA A 181 -0.10 14.75 -20.96
CA ALA A 181 -1.09 15.78 -20.76
C ALA A 181 -0.49 17.16 -20.52
N ILE A 182 -1.25 18.19 -20.92
CA ILE A 182 -0.93 19.60 -20.71
C ILE A 182 -2.16 20.27 -20.10
N LYS A 183 -2.00 20.91 -18.95
CA LYS A 183 -3.08 21.63 -18.27
C LYS A 183 -3.00 23.14 -18.50
N ASN A 184 -4.02 23.69 -19.15
CA ASN A 184 -4.18 25.11 -19.45
C ASN A 184 -5.41 25.66 -18.70
N GLY A 185 -5.20 26.13 -17.46
CA GLY A 185 -6.30 26.53 -16.57
C GLY A 185 -7.18 25.33 -16.21
N ASP A 186 -8.47 25.41 -16.55
CA ASP A 186 -9.44 24.33 -16.32
C ASP A 186 -9.45 23.27 -17.44
N TYR A 187 -8.79 23.55 -18.57
CA TYR A 187 -8.74 22.63 -19.70
C TYR A 187 -7.49 21.74 -19.61
N ILE A 188 -7.66 20.45 -19.92
CA ILE A 188 -6.57 19.46 -19.95
C ILE A 188 -6.57 18.78 -21.31
N GLU A 189 -5.49 18.97 -22.06
CA GLU A 189 -5.23 18.24 -23.29
C GLU A 189 -4.57 16.91 -22.93
N ILE A 190 -5.16 15.80 -23.33
CA ILE A 190 -4.64 14.46 -23.04
C ILE A 190 -4.39 13.75 -24.35
N SER A 191 -3.23 13.11 -24.48
CA SER A 191 -2.87 12.26 -25.60
C SER A 191 -2.29 10.93 -25.14
N ILE A 192 -2.60 9.89 -25.91
CA ILE A 192 -2.07 8.53 -25.74
C ILE A 192 -1.59 8.08 -27.12
N ASN A 193 -0.37 7.54 -27.19
CA ASN A 193 0.26 7.17 -28.47
C ASN A 193 0.28 8.33 -29.50
N ASN A 194 0.43 9.57 -29.02
CA ASN A 194 0.38 10.82 -29.80
C ASN A 194 -0.98 11.12 -30.46
N GLU A 195 -2.04 10.40 -30.12
CA GLU A 195 -3.41 10.70 -30.53
C GLU A 195 -4.16 11.40 -29.39
N VAL A 196 -4.99 12.39 -29.71
CA VAL A 196 -5.87 13.04 -28.73
C VAL A 196 -6.82 12.02 -28.13
N LEU A 197 -7.02 12.10 -26.81
CA LEU A 197 -7.90 11.21 -26.07
C LEU A 197 -9.33 11.23 -26.65
N ASN A 198 -9.81 10.06 -27.07
CA ASN A 198 -11.18 9.87 -27.52
C ASN A 198 -12.03 9.38 -26.33
N PRO A 199 -13.06 10.12 -25.90
CA PRO A 199 -13.85 9.79 -24.71
C PRO A 199 -14.60 8.45 -24.83
N ASN A 200 -14.89 8.00 -26.05
CA ASN A 200 -15.68 6.79 -26.32
C ASN A 200 -14.81 5.56 -26.63
N LYS A 201 -13.50 5.73 -26.82
CA LYS A 201 -12.55 4.63 -27.05
C LYS A 201 -12.21 3.93 -25.72
N ILE A 202 -11.99 2.62 -25.79
CA ILE A 202 -11.45 1.83 -24.68
C ILE A 202 -9.93 1.87 -24.73
N TYR A 203 -9.31 2.14 -23.58
CA TYR A 203 -7.88 2.16 -23.37
C TYR A 203 -7.50 1.12 -22.31
N TYR A 204 -6.42 0.38 -22.55
CA TYR A 204 -5.91 -0.64 -21.64
C TYR A 204 -4.79 -0.07 -20.78
N ILE A 205 -5.06 0.04 -19.48
CA ILE A 205 -4.16 0.68 -18.52
C ILE A 205 -3.59 -0.37 -17.56
N ALA A 206 -2.27 -0.55 -17.57
CA ALA A 206 -1.58 -1.41 -16.62
C ALA A 206 -1.48 -0.74 -15.26
N THR A 207 -1.71 -1.50 -14.19
CA THR A 207 -1.68 -1.02 -12.80
C THR A 207 -1.48 -2.19 -11.83
N SER A 208 -1.57 -1.95 -10.51
CA SER A 208 -1.60 -3.03 -9.51
C SER A 208 -3.03 -3.48 -9.20
N ASP A 209 -3.19 -4.72 -8.75
CA ASP A 209 -4.43 -5.17 -8.10
C ASP A 209 -4.90 -4.24 -6.98
N TYR A 210 -3.99 -3.70 -6.16
CA TYR A 210 -4.33 -2.73 -5.11
C TYR A 210 -5.02 -1.47 -5.66
N THR A 211 -4.47 -0.83 -6.68
CA THR A 211 -5.05 0.40 -7.28
C THR A 211 -6.24 0.09 -8.16
N ALA A 212 -6.25 -1.04 -8.87
CA ALA A 212 -7.40 -1.51 -9.66
C ALA A 212 -8.66 -1.66 -8.78
N ASN A 213 -8.49 -2.06 -7.52
CA ASN A 213 -9.55 -2.15 -6.52
C ASN A 213 -9.84 -0.82 -5.78
N GLY A 214 -9.35 0.32 -6.28
CA GLY A 214 -9.64 1.65 -5.73
C GLY A 214 -8.70 2.12 -4.62
N GLY A 215 -7.60 1.40 -4.35
CA GLY A 215 -6.55 1.84 -3.43
C GLY A 215 -5.98 3.22 -3.80
N ASP A 216 -5.49 3.96 -2.81
CA ASP A 216 -5.02 5.35 -2.95
C ASP A 216 -6.05 6.27 -3.66
N ASN A 217 -7.35 6.06 -3.40
CA ASN A 217 -8.46 6.82 -3.99
C ASN A 217 -8.54 6.75 -5.53
N MET A 218 -7.89 5.76 -6.17
CA MET A 218 -7.93 5.55 -7.63
C MET A 218 -9.25 4.91 -8.09
N THR A 219 -10.37 5.47 -7.63
CA THR A 219 -11.74 4.95 -7.83
C THR A 219 -12.20 4.96 -9.29
N PHE A 220 -11.52 5.70 -10.17
CA PHE A 220 -11.77 5.67 -11.62
C PHE A 220 -11.55 4.28 -12.24
N PHE A 221 -10.77 3.40 -11.59
CA PHE A 221 -10.63 2.00 -12.01
C PHE A 221 -11.87 1.13 -11.71
N LEU A 222 -12.71 1.50 -10.73
CA LEU A 222 -13.87 0.68 -10.34
C LEU A 222 -14.96 0.65 -11.41
N LYS A 223 -15.07 1.69 -12.23
CA LYS A 223 -15.98 1.76 -13.38
C LYS A 223 -15.21 1.46 -14.67
N ASN A 224 -14.98 0.19 -14.94
CA ASN A 224 -14.23 -0.31 -16.10
C ASN A 224 -15.10 -1.17 -17.04
N GLU A 225 -14.56 -1.46 -18.21
CA GLU A 225 -15.15 -2.32 -19.25
C GLU A 225 -14.54 -3.73 -19.26
N GLY A 226 -13.67 -4.04 -18.29
CA GLY A 226 -12.95 -5.30 -18.20
C GLY A 226 -11.65 -5.18 -17.41
N THR A 227 -11.23 -6.29 -16.80
CA THR A 227 -9.98 -6.40 -16.05
C THR A 227 -9.27 -7.70 -16.41
N PHE A 228 -7.96 -7.64 -16.59
CA PHE A 228 -7.10 -8.76 -16.98
C PHE A 228 -5.98 -8.90 -15.95
N ASP A 229 -6.03 -9.94 -15.12
CA ASP A 229 -4.91 -10.29 -14.26
C ASP A 229 -3.85 -11.00 -15.11
N LEU A 230 -2.63 -10.46 -15.12
CA LEU A 230 -1.52 -11.07 -15.83
C LEU A 230 -0.78 -12.12 -14.98
N GLU A 231 -1.24 -12.35 -13.75
CA GLU A 231 -0.83 -13.37 -12.79
C GLU A 231 0.66 -13.27 -12.43
N TYR A 232 1.15 -12.04 -12.30
CA TYR A 232 2.57 -11.81 -12.07
C TYR A 232 2.83 -10.61 -11.19
N LYS A 233 3.76 -10.79 -10.26
CA LYS A 233 4.04 -9.78 -9.23
C LYS A 233 4.84 -8.64 -9.83
N LEU A 234 4.43 -7.41 -9.52
CA LEU A 234 5.12 -6.22 -10.00
C LEU A 234 6.59 -6.20 -9.56
N ARG A 235 6.90 -6.72 -8.36
CA ARG A 235 8.29 -6.90 -7.91
C ARG A 235 9.09 -7.84 -8.80
N ASN A 236 8.51 -8.94 -9.26
CA ASN A 236 9.20 -9.89 -10.13
C ASN A 236 9.52 -9.27 -11.49
N ILE A 237 8.69 -8.34 -11.97
CA ILE A 237 8.99 -7.56 -13.17
C ILE A 237 10.28 -6.73 -13.00
N LEU A 238 10.49 -6.11 -11.82
CA LEU A 238 11.72 -5.39 -11.54
C LEU A 238 12.94 -6.32 -11.53
N ILE A 239 12.81 -7.49 -10.91
CA ILE A 239 13.88 -8.51 -10.90
C ILE A 239 14.22 -8.96 -12.34
N ASP A 240 13.20 -9.24 -13.15
CA ASP A 240 13.39 -9.65 -14.55
C ASP A 240 14.02 -8.54 -15.38
N TYR A 241 13.64 -7.29 -15.14
CA TYR A 241 14.27 -6.14 -15.77
C TYR A 241 15.73 -6.05 -15.37
N PHE A 242 16.07 -6.14 -14.07
CA PHE A 242 17.46 -6.11 -13.61
C PHE A 242 18.30 -7.21 -14.23
N LYS A 243 17.77 -8.43 -14.35
CA LYS A 243 18.47 -9.56 -15.00
C LYS A 243 18.75 -9.34 -16.49
N LYS A 244 17.92 -8.56 -17.17
CA LYS A 244 18.05 -8.27 -18.61
C LYS A 244 18.84 -6.99 -18.88
N ALA A 245 18.78 -6.04 -17.95
CA ALA A 245 19.44 -4.77 -18.08
C ALA A 245 20.92 -4.94 -17.72
N ASN A 246 21.85 -4.67 -18.66
CA ASN A 246 23.26 -4.54 -18.30
C ASN A 246 23.46 -3.31 -17.39
N THR A 247 22.75 -2.23 -17.70
CA THR A 247 22.79 -0.97 -16.93
C THR A 247 21.41 -0.34 -16.92
N ILE A 248 21.00 0.19 -15.77
CA ILE A 248 19.71 0.87 -15.63
C ILE A 248 19.72 2.19 -16.39
N SER A 249 18.68 2.40 -17.20
CA SER A 249 18.39 3.66 -17.88
C SER A 249 16.96 4.10 -17.59
N PHE A 250 16.72 5.42 -17.61
CA PHE A 250 15.40 5.98 -17.36
C PHE A 250 15.18 7.26 -18.17
N SER A 251 13.92 7.53 -18.50
CA SER A 251 13.52 8.73 -19.22
C SER A 251 13.27 9.90 -18.27
N LYS A 252 13.81 11.08 -18.63
CA LYS A 252 13.46 12.37 -17.99
C LYS A 252 12.35 13.11 -18.74
N GLU A 253 11.65 12.43 -19.64
CA GLU A 253 10.55 13.04 -20.39
C GLU A 253 9.47 13.59 -19.46
N VAL A 254 9.07 14.84 -19.73
CA VAL A 254 7.93 15.47 -19.08
C VAL A 254 6.66 14.98 -19.77
N ARG A 255 5.89 14.16 -19.04
CA ARG A 255 4.64 13.53 -19.47
C ARG A 255 3.44 14.38 -19.09
N LEU A 256 3.50 15.09 -17.96
CA LEU A 256 2.44 15.95 -17.46
C LEU A 256 2.97 17.36 -17.27
N GLN A 257 2.34 18.35 -17.92
CA GLN A 257 2.70 19.77 -17.83
C GLN A 257 1.57 20.57 -17.21
#